data_AF-A0A2D7VK94-F1
#
_entry.id   AF-A0A2D7VK94-F1
#
_cell.length_a   1.000
_cell.length_b   1.000
_cell.length_c   1.000
_cell.angle_alpha   90.00
_cell.angle_beta   90.00
_cell.angle_gamma   90.00
#
_symmetry.space_group_name_H-M   'P 1'
#
loop_
_entity.id
_entity.type
_entity.pdbx_description
1 polymer ?
#
loop_
_entity_poly.entity_id
_entity_poly.type
_entity_poly.pdbx_seq_one_letter_code
_entity_poly.pdbx_strand_id
1 'polypeptide(L)'
;IDGPIIFPVEEDLPFLAKPITAEERAVAEQVASGWGMSGVEDSVPISIVGSGPDLNAATENGLERAAELLGVTVPEIRNRATITGSIEIGRAPGVVQVTFLAPSAKLDELGLLGFAEDMY
;
A
#
# COMPACT_ATOMS: atom_id res chain seq x y z
N ILE A 1 -4.71 -13.46 -9.95
CA ILE A 1 -4.93 -12.68 -8.72
C ILE A 1 -5.52 -13.63 -7.70
N ASP A 2 -4.74 -14.03 -6.71
CA ASP A 2 -5.24 -14.82 -5.59
C ASP A 2 -5.76 -13.86 -4.52
N GLY A 3 -7.07 -13.93 -4.26
CA GLY A 3 -7.78 -13.25 -3.17
C GLY A 3 -8.10 -11.76 -3.36
N PRO A 4 -8.77 -11.13 -2.37
CA PRO A 4 -9.29 -9.77 -2.48
C PRO A 4 -8.19 -8.70 -2.50
N ILE A 5 -8.39 -7.72 -3.37
CA ILE A 5 -7.68 -6.43 -3.41
C ILE A 5 -8.75 -5.35 -3.16
N ILE A 6 -8.46 -4.40 -2.29
CA ILE A 6 -9.39 -3.36 -1.89
C ILE A 6 -8.73 -2.00 -2.09
N PHE A 7 -9.50 -1.05 -2.63
CA PHE A 7 -9.19 0.39 -2.64
C PHE A 7 -10.14 1.06 -1.64
N PRO A 8 -9.71 1.27 -0.38
CA PRO A 8 -10.59 1.78 0.67
C PRO A 8 -11.07 3.20 0.37
N VAL A 9 -12.22 3.63 0.89
CA VAL A 9 -12.53 5.07 0.87
C VAL A 9 -11.52 5.84 1.72
N GLU A 10 -11.30 7.13 1.43
CA GLU A 10 -10.31 7.94 2.13
C GLU A 10 -10.51 7.99 3.66
N GLU A 11 -11.78 7.91 4.11
CA GLU A 11 -12.16 7.89 5.52
C GLU A 11 -11.68 6.62 6.24
N ASP A 12 -11.58 5.51 5.52
CA ASP A 12 -11.16 4.21 6.04
C ASP A 12 -9.64 3.99 5.90
N LEU A 13 -8.93 4.93 5.26
CA LEU A 13 -7.48 4.80 5.12
C LEU A 13 -6.76 5.05 6.46
N PRO A 14 -5.76 4.22 6.78
CA PRO A 14 -4.80 4.50 7.83
C PRO A 14 -4.18 5.87 7.63
N PHE A 15 -3.95 6.61 8.71
CA PHE A 15 -3.37 7.95 8.65
C PHE A 15 -2.10 8.05 7.79
N LEU A 16 -1.21 7.05 7.88
CA LEU A 16 0.06 7.02 7.12
C LEU A 16 -0.10 6.58 5.65
N ALA A 17 -1.25 6.02 5.28
CA ALA A 17 -1.54 5.54 3.94
C ALA A 17 -2.42 6.51 3.15
N LYS A 18 -2.76 7.68 3.70
CA LYS A 18 -3.55 8.67 2.98
C LYS A 18 -2.74 9.25 1.81
N PRO A 19 -3.39 9.55 0.67
CA PRO A 19 -2.75 10.29 -0.41
C PRO A 19 -2.17 11.61 0.12
N ILE A 20 -0.96 11.94 -0.30
CA ILE A 20 -0.33 13.20 0.09
C ILE A 20 -0.98 14.36 -0.65
N THR A 21 -1.17 15.48 0.05
CA THR A 21 -1.70 16.71 -0.54
C THR A 21 -0.72 17.34 -1.52
N ALA A 22 -1.20 18.26 -2.36
CA ALA A 22 -0.34 18.99 -3.30
C ALA A 22 0.73 19.81 -2.55
N GLU A 23 0.38 20.38 -1.40
CA GLU A 23 1.29 21.13 -0.53
C GLU A 23 2.37 20.21 0.06
N GLU A 24 2.00 19.06 0.60
CA GLU A 24 2.95 18.07 1.13
C GLU A 24 3.88 17.54 0.04
N ARG A 25 3.33 17.31 -1.16
CA ARG A 25 4.13 16.90 -2.31
C ARG A 25 5.14 17.96 -2.72
N ALA A 26 4.75 19.23 -2.74
CA ALA A 26 5.67 20.33 -3.04
C ALA A 26 6.83 20.42 -2.03
N VAL A 27 6.57 20.14 -0.76
CA VAL A 27 7.62 20.06 0.29
C VAL A 27 8.52 18.85 0.05
N ALA A 28 7.94 17.68 -0.22
CA ALA A 28 8.69 16.46 -0.45
C ALA A 28 9.61 16.55 -1.69
N GLU A 29 9.17 17.20 -2.77
CA GLU A 29 9.98 17.45 -3.96
C GLU A 29 11.18 18.38 -3.68
N GLN A 30 11.01 19.39 -2.83
CA GLN A 30 12.13 20.24 -2.40
C GLN A 30 13.19 19.44 -1.63
N VAL A 31 12.73 18.54 -0.73
CA VAL A 31 13.63 17.64 -0.01
C VAL A 31 14.35 16.72 -0.99
N ALA A 32 13.62 16.06 -1.90
CA ALA A 32 14.18 15.17 -2.90
C ALA A 32 15.28 15.85 -3.73
N SER A 33 15.02 17.07 -4.22
CA SER A 33 16.02 17.87 -4.94
C SER A 33 17.26 18.16 -4.10
N GLY A 34 17.10 18.46 -2.81
CA GLY A 34 18.23 18.70 -1.89
C GLY A 34 19.14 17.49 -1.69
N TRP A 35 18.60 16.27 -1.84
CA TRP A 35 19.33 15.01 -1.76
C TRP A 35 19.80 14.47 -3.11
N GLY A 36 19.57 15.21 -4.20
CA GLY A 36 19.94 14.79 -5.56
C GLY A 36 19.08 13.65 -6.12
N MET A 37 17.87 13.45 -5.58
CA MET A 37 16.89 12.52 -6.11
C MET A 37 16.15 13.13 -7.30
N SER A 38 15.63 12.30 -8.20
CA SER A 38 14.89 12.74 -9.39
C SER A 38 13.46 13.20 -9.11
N GLY A 39 12.96 12.93 -7.90
CA GLY A 39 11.63 13.33 -7.44
C GLY A 39 11.08 12.34 -6.42
N VAL A 40 9.81 12.54 -6.05
CA VAL A 40 9.07 11.64 -5.15
C VAL A 40 8.30 10.62 -5.98
N GLU A 41 8.35 9.34 -5.58
CA GLU A 41 7.57 8.26 -6.22
C GLU A 41 6.07 8.57 -6.15
N ASP A 42 5.38 8.49 -7.28
CA ASP A 42 3.93 8.55 -7.30
C ASP A 42 3.35 7.23 -6.77
N SER A 43 2.52 7.32 -5.74
CA SER A 43 1.98 6.14 -5.06
C SER A 43 0.57 6.39 -4.57
N VAL A 44 -0.23 5.34 -4.65
CA VAL A 44 -1.64 5.36 -4.24
C VAL A 44 -1.92 4.23 -3.25
N PRO A 45 -2.89 4.39 -2.34
CA PRO A 45 -3.18 3.38 -1.35
C PRO A 45 -3.84 2.14 -1.96
N ILE A 46 -3.42 0.99 -1.47
CA ILE A 46 -4.00 -0.31 -1.78
C ILE A 46 -4.05 -1.14 -0.49
N SER A 47 -5.08 -1.97 -0.35
CA SER A 47 -5.21 -2.92 0.75
C SER A 47 -5.33 -4.34 0.25
N ILE A 48 -4.46 -5.21 0.77
CA ILE A 48 -4.43 -6.64 0.45
C ILE A 48 -4.92 -7.42 1.68
N VAL A 49 -5.94 -8.25 1.49
CA VAL A 49 -6.47 -9.06 2.59
C VAL A 49 -5.57 -10.28 2.79
N GLY A 50 -5.00 -10.49 3.96
CA GLY A 50 -4.31 -11.72 4.33
C GLY A 50 -5.23 -12.65 5.12
N SER A 51 -5.09 -13.97 4.95
CA SER A 51 -5.88 -14.95 5.72
C SER A 51 -5.05 -16.17 6.15
N GLY A 52 -5.35 -16.70 7.33
CA GLY A 52 -4.65 -17.85 7.90
C GLY A 52 -5.35 -18.42 9.14
N PRO A 53 -4.82 -19.51 9.73
CA PRO A 53 -5.35 -20.08 10.97
C PRO A 53 -5.21 -19.15 12.18
N ASP A 54 -4.26 -18.20 12.13
CA ASP A 54 -4.01 -17.19 13.16
C ASP A 54 -3.53 -15.86 12.52
N LEU A 55 -3.31 -14.84 13.35
CA LEU A 55 -2.91 -13.51 12.90
C LEU A 55 -1.51 -13.48 12.28
N ASN A 56 -0.59 -14.32 12.75
CA ASN A 56 0.77 -14.35 12.22
C ASN A 56 0.76 -14.96 10.81
N ALA A 57 0.07 -16.08 10.64
CA ALA A 57 -0.10 -16.73 9.35
C ALA A 57 -0.89 -15.86 8.36
N ALA A 58 -1.92 -15.15 8.83
CA ALA A 58 -2.66 -14.20 8.00
C ALA A 58 -1.79 -13.01 7.56
N THR A 59 -0.93 -12.50 8.45
CA THR A 59 0.00 -11.41 8.15
C THR A 59 1.03 -11.82 7.10
N GLU A 60 1.67 -12.98 7.27
CA GLU A 60 2.63 -13.48 6.29
C GLU A 60 1.96 -13.69 4.92
N ASN A 61 0.77 -14.30 4.91
CA ASN A 61 -0.01 -14.47 3.69
C ASN A 61 -0.34 -13.14 2.98
N GLY A 62 -0.75 -12.11 3.74
CA GLY A 62 -1.04 -10.79 3.17
C GLY A 62 0.19 -10.12 2.56
N LEU A 63 1.33 -10.21 3.25
CA LEU A 63 2.61 -9.65 2.78
C LEU A 63 3.13 -10.37 1.53
N GLU A 64 3.10 -11.71 1.50
CA GLU A 64 3.50 -12.53 0.36
C GLU A 64 2.64 -12.22 -0.87
N ARG A 65 1.32 -12.14 -0.69
CA ARG A 65 0.39 -11.82 -1.77
C ARG A 65 0.61 -10.42 -2.35
N ALA A 66 0.85 -9.44 -1.49
CA ALA A 66 1.15 -8.08 -1.93
C ALA A 66 2.48 -8.03 -2.71
N ALA A 67 3.49 -8.76 -2.26
CA ALA A 67 4.79 -8.84 -2.91
C ALA A 67 4.69 -9.52 -4.28
N GLU A 68 3.97 -10.63 -4.37
CA GLU A 68 3.70 -11.33 -5.62
C GLU A 68 2.90 -10.46 -6.60
N LEU A 69 1.84 -9.80 -6.13
CA LEU A 69 1.01 -8.91 -6.95
C LEU A 69 1.84 -7.81 -7.61
N LEU A 70 2.68 -7.12 -6.83
CA LEU A 70 3.47 -5.99 -7.31
C LEU A 70 4.81 -6.40 -7.94
N GLY A 71 5.15 -7.69 -7.95
CA GLY A 71 6.43 -8.19 -8.43
C GLY A 71 7.62 -7.60 -7.67
N VAL A 72 7.50 -7.50 -6.33
CA VAL A 72 8.52 -6.98 -5.42
C VAL A 72 8.84 -7.99 -4.32
N THR A 73 9.74 -7.64 -3.40
CA THR A 73 10.11 -8.52 -2.30
C THR A 73 9.19 -8.32 -1.08
N VAL A 74 8.98 -9.37 -0.28
CA VAL A 74 8.25 -9.28 0.99
C VAL A 74 8.84 -8.22 1.95
N PRO A 75 10.18 -8.10 2.11
CA PRO A 75 10.77 -7.02 2.90
C PRO A 75 10.38 -5.61 2.42
N GLU A 76 10.20 -5.40 1.11
CA GLU A 76 9.75 -4.11 0.58
C GLU A 76 8.32 -3.80 1.01
N ILE A 77 7.40 -4.78 0.88
CA ILE A 77 6.02 -4.61 1.36
C ILE A 77 6.00 -4.36 2.86
N ARG A 78 6.79 -5.10 3.63
CA ARG A 78 6.88 -4.91 5.09
C ARG A 78 7.33 -3.48 5.43
N ASN A 79 8.30 -2.93 4.69
CA ASN A 79 8.76 -1.56 4.87
C ASN A 79 7.66 -0.54 4.53
N ARG A 80 6.96 -0.71 3.40
CA ARG A 80 5.83 0.15 3.00
C ARG A 80 4.68 0.09 4.01
N ALA A 81 4.33 -1.10 4.51
CA ALA A 81 3.32 -1.28 5.54
C ALA A 81 3.71 -0.66 6.90
N THR A 82 5.01 -0.44 7.14
CA THR A 82 5.52 0.20 8.38
C THR A 82 5.57 1.73 8.26
N ILE A 83 5.99 2.25 7.11
CA ILE A 83 6.27 3.69 6.93
C ILE A 83 5.06 4.44 6.35
N THR A 84 4.38 3.82 5.39
CA THR A 84 3.32 4.44 4.56
C THR A 84 2.04 3.61 4.60
N GLY A 85 1.76 2.96 5.73
CA GLY A 85 0.79 1.88 5.79
C GLY A 85 0.39 1.45 7.19
N SER A 86 -0.36 0.35 7.24
CA SER A 86 -0.76 -0.37 8.44
C SER A 86 -0.98 -1.86 8.14
N ILE A 87 -0.97 -2.67 9.20
CA ILE A 87 -1.53 -4.02 9.16
C ILE A 87 -2.60 -4.08 10.24
N GLU A 88 -3.85 -4.26 9.83
CA GLU A 88 -5.01 -4.20 10.70
C GLU A 88 -5.71 -5.56 10.80
N ILE A 89 -6.30 -5.86 11.95
CA ILE A 89 -7.07 -7.09 12.15
C ILE A 89 -8.45 -6.88 11.52
N GLY A 90 -8.68 -7.47 10.34
CA GLY A 90 -10.00 -7.46 9.70
C GLY A 90 -10.99 -8.36 10.44
N ARG A 91 -10.55 -9.57 10.82
CA ARG A 91 -11.37 -10.51 11.62
C ARG A 91 -10.51 -11.49 12.40
N ALA A 92 -10.63 -11.49 13.73
CA ALA A 92 -10.01 -12.51 14.56
C ALA A 92 -10.65 -13.90 14.34
N PRO A 93 -9.87 -14.99 14.38
CA PRO A 93 -8.45 -15.03 14.70
C PRO A 93 -7.49 -14.90 13.49
N GLY A 94 -7.97 -14.74 12.25
CA GLY A 94 -7.15 -15.12 11.08
C GLY A 94 -7.38 -14.34 9.79
N VAL A 95 -7.84 -13.09 9.86
CA VAL A 95 -7.94 -12.20 8.69
C VAL A 95 -7.32 -10.86 9.05
N VAL A 96 -6.43 -10.38 8.19
CA VAL A 96 -5.79 -9.07 8.30
C VAL A 96 -5.94 -8.28 7.00
N GLN A 97 -5.79 -6.97 7.09
CA GLN A 97 -5.68 -6.07 5.95
C GLN A 97 -4.30 -5.43 5.98
N VAL A 98 -3.53 -5.61 4.92
CA VAL A 98 -2.22 -5.00 4.71
C VAL A 98 -2.42 -3.82 3.78
N THR A 99 -2.43 -2.61 4.36
CA THR A 99 -2.69 -1.37 3.63
C THR A 99 -1.39 -0.57 3.52
N PHE A 100 -1.05 -0.11 2.31
CA PHE A 100 0.15 0.69 2.07
C PHE A 100 0.05 1.50 0.78
N LEU A 101 0.91 2.51 0.63
CA LEU A 101 1.10 3.23 -0.63
C LEU A 101 1.92 2.38 -1.62
N ALA A 102 1.29 1.94 -2.70
CA ALA A 102 1.90 1.19 -3.78
C ALA A 102 2.27 2.11 -4.96
N PRO A 103 3.36 1.82 -5.70
CA PRO A 103 3.75 2.65 -6.84
C PRO A 103 2.66 2.64 -7.92
N SER A 104 2.23 3.82 -8.35
CA SER A 104 1.17 3.95 -9.37
C SER A 104 1.55 3.24 -10.66
N ALA A 105 2.82 3.33 -11.07
CA ALA A 105 3.34 2.64 -12.25
C ALA A 105 3.14 1.11 -12.21
N LYS A 106 3.32 0.49 -11.03
CA LYS A 106 3.10 -0.96 -10.88
C LYS A 106 1.62 -1.32 -10.93
N LEU A 107 0.75 -0.46 -10.39
CA LEU A 107 -0.69 -0.67 -10.49
C LEU A 107 -1.21 -0.44 -11.90
N ASP A 108 -0.60 0.48 -12.66
CA ASP A 108 -0.92 0.74 -14.07
C ASP A 108 -0.58 -0.47 -14.94
N GLU A 109 0.61 -1.07 -14.75
CA GLU A 109 1.01 -2.32 -15.41
C GLU A 109 0.03 -3.47 -15.17
N LEU A 110 -0.65 -3.47 -14.02
CA LEU A 110 -1.66 -4.46 -13.63
C LEU A 110 -3.08 -4.08 -14.08
N GLY A 111 -3.28 -2.89 -14.66
CA GLY A 111 -4.60 -2.35 -15.02
C GLY A 111 -5.48 -2.01 -13.81
N LEU A 112 -4.86 -1.74 -12.65
CA LEU A 112 -5.54 -1.47 -11.38
C LEU A 112 -5.51 0.00 -10.98
N LEU A 113 -4.65 0.83 -11.58
CA LEU A 113 -4.46 2.23 -11.18
C LEU A 113 -5.76 3.04 -11.23
N GLY A 114 -6.58 2.86 -12.26
CA GLY A 114 -7.84 3.60 -12.42
C GLY A 114 -8.82 3.44 -11.25
N PHE A 115 -8.78 2.31 -10.52
CA PHE A 115 -9.62 2.14 -9.33
C PHE A 115 -9.18 3.03 -8.17
N ALA A 116 -7.89 3.35 -8.07
CA ALA A 116 -7.39 4.29 -7.08
C ALA A 116 -7.69 5.74 -7.49
N GLU A 117 -7.50 6.08 -8.77
CA GLU A 117 -7.78 7.42 -9.31
C GLU A 117 -9.27 7.80 -9.21
N ASP A 118 -10.18 6.83 -9.34
CA ASP A 118 -11.62 7.08 -9.16
C ASP A 118 -11.99 7.39 -7.70
N MET A 119 -11.12 7.04 -6.75
CA MET A 119 -11.39 7.12 -5.31
C MET A 119 -10.73 8.32 -4.62
N TYR A 120 -9.64 8.86 -5.17
CA TYR A 120 -8.80 9.89 -4.52
C TYR A 120 -8.39 11.03 -5.45
#